data_AF-A0A845PNJ6-F1
#
_entry.id   AF-A0A845PNJ6-F1
#
_cell.length_a   1.000
_cell.length_b   1.000
_cell.length_c   1.000
_cell.angle_alpha   90.00
_cell.angle_beta   90.00
_cell.angle_gamma   90.00
#
_symmetry.space_group_name_H-M   'P 1'
#
loop_
_entity.id
_entity.type
_entity.pdbx_description
1 polymer ?
#
loop_
_entity_poly.entity_id
_entity_poly.type
_entity_poly.pdbx_seq_one_letter_code
_entity_poly.pdbx_strand_id
1 'polypeptide(L)' 'ELISKDKIEQWILPHLSKGKRGFSTRYDLVKIIQLIVKRLKTGCQWRELSLK' A
#
# COMPACT_ATOMS: atom_id res chain seq x y z
N GLU A 1 -1.32 15.84 -4.21
CA GLU A 1 -1.57 14.83 -5.28
C GLU A 1 -1.36 13.41 -4.78
N LEU A 2 -2.31 12.53 -5.11
CA LEU A 2 -2.19 11.08 -4.90
C LEU A 2 -1.20 10.49 -5.90
N ILE A 3 -0.47 9.45 -5.51
CA ILE A 3 0.40 8.72 -6.42
C ILE A 3 -0.46 8.02 -7.49
N SER A 4 -0.04 8.13 -8.76
CA SER A 4 -0.74 7.51 -9.89
C SER A 4 -0.72 5.99 -9.77
N LYS A 5 -1.80 5.34 -10.26
CA LYS A 5 -1.93 3.88 -10.25
C LYS A 5 -0.78 3.19 -10.99
N ASP A 6 -0.40 3.71 -12.15
CA ASP A 6 0.68 3.13 -12.98
C ASP A 6 2.03 3.11 -12.24
N LYS A 7 2.31 4.17 -11.47
CA LYS A 7 3.52 4.25 -10.64
C LYS A 7 3.51 3.18 -9.54
N ILE A 8 2.37 2.89 -8.93
CA ILE A 8 2.28 1.83 -7.92
C ILE A 8 2.49 0.46 -8.57
N GLU A 9 1.84 0.22 -9.71
CA GLU A 9 1.91 -1.07 -10.41
C GLU A 9 3.30 -1.39 -10.94
N GLN A 10 4.04 -0.39 -11.42
CA GLN A 10 5.38 -0.58 -11.97
C GLN A 10 6.47 -0.58 -10.88
N TRP A 11 6.34 0.25 -9.84
CA TRP A 11 7.45 0.53 -8.92
C TRP A 11 7.29 -0.10 -7.54
N ILE A 12 6.06 -0.40 -7.11
CA ILE A 12 5.79 -0.88 -5.74
C ILE A 12 5.33 -2.32 -5.76
N LEU A 13 4.27 -2.64 -6.52
CA LEU A 13 3.65 -3.96 -6.55
C LEU A 13 4.60 -5.13 -6.91
N PRO A 14 5.60 -4.98 -7.81
CA PRO A 14 6.52 -6.08 -8.13
C PRO A 14 7.44 -6.44 -6.95
N HIS A 15 7.70 -5.49 -6.06
CA HIS A 15 8.59 -5.66 -4.91
C HIS A 15 7.86 -6.14 -3.64
N LEU A 16 6.52 -6.20 -3.67
CA LEU A 16 5.74 -6.72 -2.55
C LEU A 16 5.67 -8.25 -2.60
N SER A 17 5.88 -8.88 -1.44
CA SER A 17 5.66 -10.32 -1.27
C SER A 17 4.20 -10.66 -1.54
N LYS A 18 3.93 -11.37 -2.64
CA LYS A 18 2.61 -11.91 -2.95
C LYS A 18 2.48 -13.30 -2.34
N GLY A 19 1.45 -13.50 -1.51
CA GLY A 19 1.14 -14.81 -0.97
C GLY A 19 0.87 -15.81 -2.10
N LYS A 20 1.65 -16.89 -2.15
CA LYS A 20 1.49 -17.97 -3.15
C LYS A 20 0.47 -19.04 -2.73
N ARG A 21 -0.06 -18.95 -1.50
CA ARG A 21 -0.96 -19.94 -0.88
C ARG A 21 -2.15 -19.22 -0.23
N GLY A 22 -3.29 -19.88 -0.19
CA GLY A 22 -4.54 -19.35 0.38
C GLY A 22 -5.37 -18.56 -0.62
N PHE A 23 -6.38 -17.84 -0.10
CA PHE A 23 -7.30 -17.05 -0.92
C PHE A 23 -6.61 -15.80 -1.46
N SER A 24 -6.92 -15.44 -2.71
CA SER A 24 -6.56 -14.13 -3.25
C SER A 24 -7.22 -13.03 -2.42
N THR A 25 -6.48 -11.96 -2.15
CA THR A 25 -7.06 -10.82 -1.43
C THR A 25 -8.25 -10.26 -2.20
N ARG A 26 -9.34 -9.94 -1.50
CA ARG A 26 -10.54 -9.34 -2.12
C ARG A 26 -10.38 -7.82 -2.34
N TYR A 27 -9.32 -7.25 -1.82
CA TYR A 27 -9.07 -5.82 -1.82
C TYR A 27 -8.16 -5.39 -2.96
N ASP A 28 -8.40 -4.19 -3.49
CA ASP A 28 -7.52 -3.58 -4.47
C ASP A 28 -6.23 -3.07 -3.79
N LEU A 29 -5.12 -3.77 -4.04
CA LEU A 29 -3.81 -3.45 -3.48
C LEU A 29 -3.33 -2.04 -3.86
N VAL A 30 -3.66 -1.56 -5.07
CA VAL A 30 -3.29 -0.21 -5.50
C VAL A 30 -3.97 0.82 -4.60
N LYS A 31 -5.28 0.65 -4.36
CA LYS A 31 -6.04 1.55 -3.47
C LYS A 31 -5.51 1.52 -2.04
N ILE A 32 -5.12 0.36 -1.53
CA ILE A 32 -4.52 0.27 -0.19
C ILE A 32 -3.23 1.09 -0.12
N ILE A 33 -2.32 0.92 -1.09
CA ILE A 33 -1.05 1.65 -1.14
C ILE A 33 -1.30 3.16 -1.27
N GLN A 34 -2.26 3.56 -2.11
CA GLN A 34 -2.69 4.95 -2.24
C GLN A 34 -3.17 5.54 -0.91
N LEU A 35 -3.97 4.79 -0.15
CA LEU A 35 -4.47 5.22 1.16
C LEU A 35 -3.35 5.34 2.18
N ILE A 36 -2.41 4.39 2.20
CA ILE A 36 -1.21 4.46 3.06
C ILE A 36 -0.44 5.74 2.73
N VAL A 37 -0.05 5.95 1.48
CA VAL A 37 0.71 7.14 1.05
C VAL A 37 -0.06 8.43 1.37
N LYS A 38 -1.37 8.45 1.16
CA LYS A 38 -2.22 9.58 1.53
C LYS A 38 -2.14 9.88 3.03
N ARG A 39 -2.31 8.86 3.88
CA ARG A 39 -2.19 8.99 5.35
C ARG A 39 -0.81 9.50 5.76
N LEU A 40 0.25 8.99 5.15
CA LEU A 40 1.62 9.44 5.44
C LEU A 40 1.83 10.92 5.06
N LYS A 41 1.29 11.37 3.92
CA LYS A 41 1.40 12.76 3.47
C LYS A 41 0.56 13.74 4.28
N THR A 42 -0.67 13.36 4.65
CA THR A 42 -1.60 14.27 5.34
C THR A 42 -1.44 14.29 6.86
N GLY A 43 -0.43 13.58 7.38
CA GLY A 43 -0.24 13.36 8.81
C GLY A 43 -0.78 12.01 9.23
N CYS A 44 0.14 11.08 9.48
CA CYS A 44 -0.13 9.83 10.17
C CYS A 44 0.43 9.97 11.60
N GLN A 45 -0.28 9.44 12.61
CA GLN A 45 0.27 9.36 13.95
C GLN A 45 1.33 8.26 13.95
N TRP A 46 2.57 8.61 13.56
CA TRP A 46 3.67 7.66 13.42
C TRP A 46 3.94 6.86 14.71
N ARG A 47 3.59 7.43 15.86
CA ARG A 47 3.66 6.76 17.17
C ARG A 47 2.67 5.60 17.34
N GLU A 48 1.62 5.55 16.54
CA GLU A 48 0.57 4.51 16.59
C GLU A 48 0.78 3.41 15.53
N LEU A 49 1.71 3.60 14.58
CA LEU A 49 2.12 2.52 13.69
C LEU A 49 2.89 1.49 14.51
N SER A 50 2.35 0.26 14.58
CA SER A 50 3.08 -0.85 15.23
C SER A 50 4.39 -1.07 14.49
N LEU A 51 5.51 -0.73 15.13
CA LEU A 51 6.87 -1.02 14.65
C LEU A 51 7.36 -2.40 15.14
N LYS A 52 6.48 -3.17 15.78
CA LYS A 52 6.69 -4.54 16.25
C LYS A 52 5.82 -5.51 15.49
#